data_AF-A0A177EN29-F1
#
_entry.id   AF-A0A177EN29-F1
#
_cell.length_a   1.000
_cell.length_b   1.000
_cell.length_c   1.000
_cell.angle_alpha   90.00
_cell.angle_beta   90.00
_cell.angle_gamma   90.00
#
_symmetry.space_group_name_H-M   'P 1'
#
loop_
_entity.id
_entity.type
_entity.pdbx_description
1 polymer ?
#
loop_
_entity_poly.entity_id
_entity_poly.type
_entity_poly.pdbx_seq_one_letter_code
_entity_poly.pdbx_strand_id
1 'polypeptide(L)'
;MSIRKLFDDIRSADLFNAFWKYPEEKNLSVLASRLPHIKSAKELRSAVAQICNYVFEENEEGSFLYTEAQNLLKHAEAVVEKALAMASVTGSNSDIISIKEEKDKNKFVVWENAVINKLCHLYKESLLAFCKDMPVYEIEEHIKIVLYGRRQAQHSALEESAH
;
A
#
# COMPACT_ATOMS: atom_id res chain seq x y z
N MET A 1 11.08 -19.44 10.76
CA MET A 1 10.55 -18.06 10.68
C MET A 1 9.12 -18.07 11.22
N SER A 2 8.73 -17.13 12.10
CA SER A 2 7.35 -17.11 12.65
C SER A 2 6.39 -16.42 11.69
N ILE A 3 5.11 -16.82 11.69
CA ILE A 3 4.04 -16.20 10.88
C ILE A 3 3.94 -14.69 11.15
N ARG A 4 4.13 -14.27 12.40
CA ARG A 4 4.16 -12.85 12.77
C ARG A 4 5.28 -12.08 12.07
N LYS A 5 6.52 -12.62 12.08
CA LYS A 5 7.64 -11.97 11.38
C LYS A 5 7.38 -11.91 9.87
N LEU A 6 6.82 -12.99 9.30
CA LEU A 6 6.47 -13.03 7.88
C LEU A 6 5.40 -11.99 7.53
N PHE A 7 4.40 -11.80 8.39
CA PHE A 7 3.41 -10.73 8.23
C PHE A 7 4.04 -9.35 8.33
N ASP A 8 4.95 -9.11 9.28
CA ASP A 8 5.62 -7.82 9.43
C ASP A 8 6.46 -7.46 8.18
N ASP A 9 7.14 -8.45 7.58
CA ASP A 9 7.91 -8.30 6.35
C ASP A 9 7.02 -8.03 5.12
N ILE A 10 5.78 -8.54 5.11
CA ILE A 10 4.79 -8.22 4.07
C ILE A 10 4.24 -6.81 4.29
N ARG A 11 3.87 -6.48 5.53
CA ARG A 11 3.32 -5.18 5.92
C ARG A 11 4.28 -4.03 5.61
N SER A 12 5.59 -4.24 5.68
CA SER A 12 6.55 -3.17 5.36
C SER A 12 6.47 -2.67 3.92
N ALA A 13 5.81 -3.40 3.02
CA ALA A 13 5.53 -2.93 1.65
C ALA A 13 4.30 -2.01 1.55
N ASP A 14 3.46 -1.95 2.59
CA ASP A 14 2.38 -0.95 2.69
C ASP A 14 2.95 0.41 3.15
N LEU A 15 3.79 1.01 2.32
CA LEU A 15 4.54 2.24 2.63
C LEU A 15 3.63 3.42 2.96
N PHE A 16 2.45 3.47 2.35
CA PHE A 16 1.46 4.52 2.53
C PHE A 16 0.44 4.20 3.62
N ASN A 17 0.55 3.04 4.27
CA ASN A 17 -0.40 2.55 5.26
C ASN A 17 -1.84 2.51 4.68
N ALA A 18 -1.95 2.28 3.37
CA ALA A 18 -3.18 2.28 2.58
C ALA A 18 -4.04 1.05 2.91
N PHE A 19 -3.40 -0.06 3.29
CA PHE A 19 -4.08 -1.33 3.54
C PHE A 19 -4.24 -1.64 5.02
N TRP A 20 -3.65 -0.86 5.92
CA TRP A 20 -3.77 -1.07 7.38
C TRP A 20 -5.21 -0.90 7.88
N LYS A 21 -5.89 0.17 7.43
CA LYS A 21 -7.29 0.47 7.78
C LYS A 21 -8.17 0.62 6.52
N TYR A 22 -7.93 -0.20 5.51
CA TYR A 22 -8.81 -0.29 4.33
C TYR A 22 -10.26 -0.65 4.76
N PRO A 23 -11.31 -0.23 4.01
CA PRO A 23 -12.70 -0.36 4.45
C PRO A 23 -13.08 -1.75 4.99
N GLU A 24 -14.06 -1.69 5.90
CA GLU A 24 -14.32 -2.63 7.00
C GLU A 24 -14.13 -4.13 6.65
N GLU A 25 -13.33 -4.79 7.49
CA GLU A 25 -13.07 -6.24 7.55
C GLU A 25 -12.02 -6.84 6.60
N LYS A 26 -11.66 -6.16 5.51
CA LYS A 26 -10.65 -6.66 4.54
C LYS A 26 -9.40 -5.79 4.53
N ASN A 27 -8.68 -5.78 5.66
CA ASN A 27 -7.47 -4.97 5.83
C ASN A 27 -6.39 -5.67 6.67
N LEU A 28 -5.17 -5.12 6.63
CA LEU A 28 -4.01 -5.70 7.30
C LEU A 28 -4.13 -5.65 8.83
N SER A 29 -4.84 -4.68 9.42
CA SER A 29 -5.03 -4.64 10.89
C SER A 29 -5.91 -5.78 11.39
N VAL A 30 -6.98 -6.11 10.66
CA VAL A 30 -7.84 -7.26 10.95
C VAL A 30 -7.05 -8.56 10.77
N LEU A 31 -6.26 -8.66 9.69
CA LEU A 31 -5.35 -9.80 9.50
C LEU A 31 -4.33 -9.93 10.65
N ALA A 32 -3.76 -8.82 11.12
CA ALA A 32 -2.82 -8.79 12.25
C ALA A 32 -3.43 -9.39 13.53
N SER A 33 -4.71 -9.10 13.78
CA SER A 33 -5.45 -9.68 14.92
C SER A 33 -5.68 -11.19 14.79
N ARG A 34 -5.78 -11.69 13.54
CA ARG A 34 -6.05 -13.10 13.22
C ARG A 34 -4.80 -13.96 13.03
N LEU A 35 -3.59 -13.38 13.10
CA LEU A 35 -2.33 -14.10 12.96
C LEU A 35 -2.19 -15.36 13.85
N PRO A 36 -2.68 -15.38 15.11
CA PRO A 36 -2.62 -16.60 15.93
C PRO A 36 -3.37 -17.80 15.34
N HIS A 37 -4.32 -17.55 14.43
CA HIS A 37 -5.12 -18.60 13.78
C HIS A 37 -4.59 -19.02 12.41
N ILE A 38 -3.55 -18.33 11.90
CA ILE A 38 -2.91 -18.67 10.63
C ILE A 38 -1.85 -19.75 10.86
N LYS A 39 -2.05 -20.90 10.22
CA LYS A 39 -1.26 -22.12 10.42
C LYS A 39 -0.08 -22.23 9.46
N SER A 40 -0.10 -21.49 8.35
CA SER A 40 0.95 -21.60 7.33
C SER A 40 1.22 -20.30 6.58
N ALA A 41 2.41 -20.21 5.99
CA ALA A 41 2.78 -19.10 5.11
C ALA A 41 1.86 -19.01 3.87
N LYS A 42 1.33 -20.15 3.40
CA LYS A 42 0.36 -20.21 2.29
C LYS A 42 -0.99 -19.60 2.70
N GLU A 43 -1.46 -19.89 3.90
CA GLU A 43 -2.67 -19.27 4.45
C GLU A 43 -2.49 -17.76 4.62
N LEU A 44 -1.33 -17.31 5.11
CA LEU A 44 -1.01 -15.89 5.20
C LEU A 44 -1.07 -15.21 3.82
N ARG A 45 -0.43 -15.81 2.81
CA ARG A 45 -0.48 -15.32 1.41
C ARG A 45 -1.92 -15.23 0.90
N SER A 46 -2.73 -16.25 1.15
CA SER A 46 -4.13 -16.27 0.73
C SER A 46 -4.94 -15.15 1.39
N ALA A 47 -4.71 -14.86 2.66
CA ALA A 47 -5.40 -13.79 3.37
C ALA A 47 -5.02 -12.40 2.83
N VAL A 48 -3.73 -12.19 2.52
CA VAL A 48 -3.26 -10.95 1.88
C VAL A 48 -3.84 -10.81 0.47
N ALA A 49 -3.88 -11.89 -0.30
CA ALA A 49 -4.47 -11.88 -1.64
C ALA A 49 -5.97 -11.53 -1.62
N GLN A 50 -6.72 -11.97 -0.60
CA GLN A 50 -8.13 -11.59 -0.44
C GLN A 50 -8.31 -10.07 -0.19
N ILE A 51 -7.38 -9.45 0.54
CA ILE A 51 -7.36 -8.00 0.75
C ILE A 51 -7.10 -7.30 -0.59
N CYS A 52 -6.06 -7.72 -1.32
CA CYS A 52 -5.72 -7.13 -2.63
C CYS A 52 -6.85 -7.31 -3.65
N ASN A 53 -7.47 -8.49 -3.72
CA ASN A 53 -8.59 -8.75 -4.63
C ASN A 53 -9.77 -7.84 -4.35
N TYR A 54 -10.07 -7.57 -3.08
CA TYR A 54 -11.11 -6.61 -2.75
C TYR A 54 -10.76 -5.19 -3.18
N VAL A 55 -9.50 -4.78 -3.06
CA VAL A 55 -9.03 -3.50 -3.60
C VAL A 55 -9.20 -3.48 -5.13
N PHE A 56 -8.90 -4.57 -5.83
CA PHE A 56 -9.07 -4.66 -7.28
C PHE A 56 -10.55 -4.61 -7.72
N GLU A 57 -11.47 -5.14 -6.93
CA GLU A 57 -12.91 -5.10 -7.20
C GLU A 57 -13.48 -3.69 -7.03
N GLU A 58 -13.01 -2.94 -6.02
CA GLU A 58 -13.56 -1.63 -5.66
C GLU A 58 -12.87 -0.44 -6.33
N ASN A 59 -11.73 -0.66 -7.02
CA ASN A 59 -10.95 0.42 -7.60
C ASN A 59 -10.67 0.18 -9.08
N GLU A 60 -10.63 1.28 -9.85
CA GLU A 60 -10.27 1.23 -11.27
C GLU A 60 -8.84 0.73 -11.47
N GLU A 61 -8.65 -0.11 -12.49
CA GLU A 61 -7.32 -0.55 -12.91
C GLU A 61 -6.45 0.66 -13.27
N GLY A 62 -5.24 0.69 -12.71
CA GLY A 62 -4.30 1.81 -12.86
C GLY A 62 -4.51 2.97 -11.88
N SER A 63 -5.53 2.92 -11.03
CA SER A 63 -5.64 3.84 -9.88
C SER A 63 -4.53 3.57 -8.86
N PHE A 64 -4.22 4.56 -8.02
CA PHE A 64 -3.18 4.45 -7.00
C PHE A 64 -3.37 3.22 -6.10
N LEU A 65 -4.58 3.02 -5.55
CA LEU A 65 -4.87 1.89 -4.66
C LEU A 65 -4.75 0.54 -5.37
N TYR A 66 -5.16 0.48 -6.64
CA TYR A 66 -5.01 -0.71 -7.47
C TYR A 66 -3.53 -1.05 -7.69
N THR A 67 -2.71 -0.08 -8.07
CA THR A 67 -1.26 -0.27 -8.26
C THR A 67 -0.57 -0.67 -6.95
N GLU A 68 -0.91 -0.03 -5.84
CA GLU A 68 -0.34 -0.38 -4.54
C GLU A 68 -0.77 -1.78 -4.08
N ALA A 69 -1.98 -2.22 -4.40
CA ALA A 69 -2.43 -3.58 -4.11
C ALA A 69 -1.70 -4.62 -4.96
N GLN A 70 -1.36 -4.30 -6.22
CA GLN A 70 -0.50 -5.14 -7.05
C GLN A 70 0.92 -5.24 -6.47
N ASN A 71 1.47 -4.13 -6.00
CA ASN A 71 2.80 -4.09 -5.38
C ASN A 71 2.84 -4.92 -4.09
N LEU A 72 1.84 -4.77 -3.22
CA LEU A 72 1.71 -5.55 -2.00
C LEU A 72 1.56 -7.05 -2.30
N LEU A 73 0.74 -7.42 -3.29
CA LEU A 73 0.52 -8.81 -3.66
C LEU A 73 1.81 -9.47 -4.18
N LYS A 74 2.51 -8.83 -5.11
CA LYS A 74 3.79 -9.33 -5.64
C LYS A 74 4.85 -9.48 -4.54
N HIS A 75 4.93 -8.51 -3.64
CA HIS A 75 5.86 -8.58 -2.51
C HIS A 75 5.51 -9.72 -1.55
N ALA A 76 4.22 -9.89 -1.25
CA ALA A 76 3.75 -10.99 -0.41
C ALA A 76 4.07 -12.37 -1.01
N GLU A 77 3.91 -12.53 -2.33
CA GLU A 77 4.29 -13.74 -3.04
C GLU A 77 5.79 -14.01 -2.91
N ALA A 78 6.65 -13.03 -3.23
CA ALA A 78 8.10 -13.18 -3.18
C ALA A 78 8.61 -13.50 -1.76
N VAL A 79 8.09 -12.82 -0.74
CA VAL A 79 8.48 -13.03 0.66
C VAL A 79 8.06 -14.42 1.15
N VAL A 80 6.85 -14.86 0.79
CA VAL A 80 6.35 -16.20 1.16
C VAL A 80 7.12 -17.29 0.43
N GLU A 81 7.41 -17.13 -0.86
CA GLU A 81 8.21 -18.11 -1.62
C GLU A 81 9.62 -18.23 -1.06
N LYS A 82 10.27 -17.11 -0.72
CA LYS A 82 11.57 -17.12 -0.05
C LYS A 82 11.52 -17.84 1.28
N ALA A 83 10.48 -17.60 2.10
CA ALA A 83 10.30 -18.27 3.38
C ALA A 83 10.08 -19.79 3.22
N LEU A 84 9.31 -20.21 2.21
CA LEU A 84 9.08 -21.62 1.89
C LEU A 84 10.34 -22.31 1.36
N ALA A 85 11.11 -21.63 0.50
CA ALA A 85 12.39 -22.13 0.00
C ALA A 85 13.40 -22.33 1.14
N MET A 86 13.51 -21.36 2.06
CA MET A 86 14.38 -21.47 3.23
C MET A 86 13.97 -22.61 4.18
N ALA A 87 12.66 -22.87 4.32
CA ALA A 87 12.16 -23.99 5.12
C ALA A 87 12.47 -25.35 4.49
N SER A 88 12.47 -25.42 3.14
CA SER A 88 12.88 -26.61 2.38
C SER A 88 14.37 -26.90 2.50
N VAL A 89 15.21 -25.86 2.50
CA VAL A 89 16.68 -25.97 2.60
C VAL A 89 17.14 -26.46 3.98
N THR A 90 16.39 -26.20 5.06
CA THR A 90 16.71 -26.74 6.40
C THR A 90 16.53 -28.26 6.55
N GLY A 91 16.02 -28.96 5.53
CA GLY A 91 15.96 -30.43 5.47
C GLY A 91 17.10 -31.10 4.69
N SER A 92 18.03 -30.34 4.12
CA SER A 92 19.06 -30.86 3.23
C SER A 92 20.22 -29.88 3.12
N ASN A 93 21.29 -30.09 3.89
CA ASN A 93 22.55 -29.36 3.72
C ASN A 93 23.11 -29.59 2.31
N SER A 94 23.30 -28.51 1.53
CA SER A 94 24.51 -28.27 0.72
C SER A 94 24.45 -26.93 -0.01
N ASP A 95 25.56 -26.21 0.07
CA ASP A 95 26.05 -25.15 -0.83
C ASP A 95 25.42 -23.75 -0.76
N ILE A 96 26.01 -22.95 0.12
CA ILE A 96 25.99 -21.48 0.06
C ILE A 96 26.76 -21.05 -1.19
N ILE A 97 26.04 -20.81 -2.29
CA ILE A 97 26.51 -19.88 -3.31
C ILE A 97 26.34 -18.48 -2.73
N SER A 98 27.44 -17.90 -2.27
CA SER A 98 27.53 -16.47 -1.94
C SER A 98 27.33 -15.66 -3.23
N ILE A 99 26.06 -15.38 -3.57
CA ILE A 99 25.72 -14.37 -4.57
C ILE A 99 26.17 -13.04 -3.98
N LYS A 100 27.29 -12.51 -4.48
CA LYS A 100 27.59 -11.09 -4.35
C LYS A 100 26.47 -10.35 -5.06
N GLU A 101 25.53 -9.77 -4.31
CA GLU A 101 24.61 -8.78 -4.87
C GLU A 101 25.46 -7.61 -5.38
N GLU A 102 25.57 -7.53 -6.71
CA GLU A 102 26.28 -6.46 -7.39
C GLU A 102 25.52 -5.12 -7.28
N LYS A 103 26.33 -4.08 -7.07
CA LYS A 103 25.98 -2.70 -6.70
C LYS A 103 25.27 -1.91 -7.83
N ASP A 104 24.06 -2.28 -8.23
CA ASP A 104 23.27 -1.44 -9.18
C ASP A 104 21.88 -1.00 -8.69
N LYS A 105 21.41 -1.48 -7.53
CA LYS A 105 20.12 -1.02 -6.93
C LYS A 105 20.10 0.49 -6.59
N ASN A 106 21.26 1.12 -6.44
CA ASN A 106 21.34 2.52 -6.00
C ASN A 106 20.99 3.52 -7.12
N LYS A 107 21.26 3.20 -8.39
CA LYS A 107 20.97 4.13 -9.51
C LYS A 107 19.48 4.18 -9.84
N PHE A 108 18.80 3.02 -9.75
CA PHE A 108 17.37 2.93 -9.99
C PHE A 108 16.57 3.68 -8.93
N VAL A 109 16.93 3.49 -7.65
CA VAL A 109 16.32 4.21 -6.52
C VAL A 109 16.56 5.72 -6.60
N VAL A 110 17.74 6.16 -7.03
CA VAL A 110 18.02 7.60 -7.24
C VAL A 110 17.17 8.17 -8.38
N TRP A 111 17.02 7.44 -9.49
CA TRP A 111 16.18 7.88 -10.60
C TRP A 111 14.70 7.93 -10.22
N GLU A 112 14.19 6.90 -9.54
CA GLU A 112 12.81 6.84 -9.05
C GLU A 112 12.50 8.01 -8.11
N ASN A 113 13.38 8.27 -7.14
CA ASN A 113 13.25 9.44 -6.26
C ASN A 113 13.31 10.77 -7.04
N ALA A 114 14.16 10.88 -8.07
CA ALA A 114 14.23 12.08 -8.89
C ALA A 114 12.93 12.31 -9.68
N VAL A 115 12.32 11.25 -10.21
CA VAL A 115 11.03 11.31 -10.92
C VAL A 115 9.91 11.68 -9.96
N ILE A 116 9.82 11.03 -8.80
CA ILE A 116 8.82 11.33 -7.76
C ILE A 116 8.93 12.80 -7.34
N ASN A 117 10.13 13.25 -6.98
CA ASN A 117 10.34 14.64 -6.56
C ASN A 117 9.95 15.64 -7.66
N LYS A 118 10.23 15.32 -8.93
CA LYS A 118 9.85 16.18 -10.05
C LYS A 118 8.35 16.22 -10.27
N LEU A 119 7.66 15.08 -10.18
CA LEU A 119 6.20 15.02 -10.28
C LEU A 119 5.52 15.75 -9.11
N CYS A 120 5.99 15.54 -7.88
CA CYS A 120 5.50 16.28 -6.71
C CYS A 120 5.70 17.79 -6.86
N HIS A 121 6.85 18.23 -7.39
CA HIS A 121 7.09 19.64 -7.65
C HIS A 121 6.15 20.20 -8.71
N LEU A 122 6.00 19.52 -9.84
CA LEU A 122 5.08 19.94 -10.91
C LEU A 122 3.62 19.99 -10.42
N TYR A 123 3.20 19.01 -9.63
CA TYR A 123 1.87 18.98 -9.03
C TYR A 123 1.66 20.13 -8.05
N LYS A 124 2.64 20.41 -7.19
CA LYS A 124 2.62 21.56 -6.28
C LYS A 124 2.50 22.88 -7.05
N GLU A 125 3.32 23.09 -8.07
CA GLU A 125 3.26 24.32 -8.89
C GLU A 125 1.91 24.44 -9.61
N SER A 126 1.36 23.32 -10.10
CA SER A 126 0.05 23.29 -10.73
C SER A 126 -1.07 23.63 -9.75
N LEU A 127 -1.01 23.10 -8.52
CA LEU A 127 -1.93 23.44 -7.43
C LEU A 127 -1.83 24.91 -7.04
N LEU A 128 -0.62 25.45 -6.88
CA LEU A 128 -0.41 26.85 -6.56
C LEU A 128 -0.95 27.77 -7.66
N ALA A 129 -0.73 27.40 -8.93
CA ALA A 129 -1.26 28.15 -10.07
C ALA A 129 -2.79 28.07 -10.14
N PHE A 130 -3.38 26.89 -9.91
CA PHE A 130 -4.82 26.69 -9.90
C PHE A 130 -5.50 27.47 -8.77
N CYS A 131 -4.91 27.46 -7.57
CA CYS A 131 -5.46 28.14 -6.39
C CYS A 131 -5.13 29.64 -6.33
N LYS A 132 -4.30 30.18 -7.25
CA LYS A 132 -3.74 31.53 -7.15
C LYS A 132 -4.80 32.63 -7.04
N ASP A 133 -5.87 32.48 -7.81
CA ASP A 133 -6.95 33.47 -7.92
C ASP A 133 -8.27 32.95 -7.32
N MET A 134 -8.22 31.82 -6.60
CA MET A 134 -9.39 31.15 -6.05
C MET A 134 -9.63 31.60 -4.60
N PRO A 135 -10.88 31.95 -4.22
CA PRO A 135 -11.22 32.22 -2.83
C PRO A 135 -10.95 31.00 -1.93
N VAL A 136 -10.54 31.24 -0.69
CA VAL A 136 -10.20 30.17 0.28
C VAL A 136 -11.33 29.15 0.44
N TYR A 137 -12.59 29.59 0.45
CA TYR A 137 -13.74 28.70 0.58
C TYR A 137 -13.89 27.70 -0.59
N GLU A 138 -13.51 28.10 -1.82
CA GLU A 138 -13.58 27.22 -3.00
C GLU A 138 -12.47 26.18 -2.97
N ILE A 139 -11.30 26.56 -2.45
CA ILE A 139 -10.18 25.66 -2.22
C ILE A 139 -10.55 24.62 -1.15
N GLU A 140 -11.15 25.06 -0.04
CA GLU A 140 -11.62 24.17 1.03
C GLU A 140 -12.67 23.17 0.52
N GLU A 141 -13.63 23.61 -0.29
CA GLU A 141 -14.62 22.73 -0.90
C GLU A 141 -13.99 21.73 -1.88
N HIS A 142 -13.02 22.14 -2.69
CA HIS A 142 -12.29 21.22 -3.56
C HIS A 142 -11.51 20.18 -2.74
N ILE A 143 -10.86 20.59 -1.64
CA ILE A 143 -10.16 19.66 -0.74
C ILE A 143 -11.15 18.66 -0.14
N LYS A 144 -12.31 19.12 0.36
CA LYS A 144 -13.34 18.23 0.90
C LYS A 144 -13.85 17.23 -0.14
N ILE A 145 -14.07 17.67 -1.38
CA ILE A 145 -14.50 16.78 -2.48
C ILE A 145 -13.43 15.73 -2.78
N VAL A 146 -12.15 16.11 -2.81
CA VAL A 146 -11.04 15.19 -3.07
C VAL A 146 -10.85 14.19 -1.93
N LEU A 147 -10.95 14.64 -0.67
CA LEU A 147 -10.70 13.79 0.51
C LEU A 147 -11.88 12.88 0.87
N TYR A 148 -13.11 13.37 0.70
CA TYR A 148 -14.32 12.69 1.20
C TYR A 148 -15.31 12.30 0.09
N GLY A 149 -15.05 12.72 -1.16
CA GLY A 149 -15.99 12.53 -2.25
C GLY A 149 -17.20 13.48 -2.18
N ARG A 150 -17.79 13.78 -3.35
CA ARG A 150 -18.89 14.77 -3.49
C ARG A 150 -20.11 14.53 -2.59
N ARG A 151 -20.41 13.27 -2.23
CA ARG A 151 -21.59 12.92 -1.41
C ARG A 151 -21.39 13.16 0.09
N GLN A 152 -20.17 13.11 0.59
CA GLN A 152 -19.89 13.36 2.01
C GLN A 152 -19.64 14.84 2.30
N ALA A 153 -19.07 15.60 1.34
CA ALA A 153 -18.88 17.05 1.46
C ALA A 153 -20.21 17.80 1.69
N GLN A 154 -21.29 17.36 1.04
CA GLN A 154 -22.63 17.92 1.24
C GLN A 154 -23.24 17.62 2.62
N HIS A 155 -22.88 16.49 3.24
CA HIS A 155 -23.38 16.12 4.56
C HIS A 155 -22.76 16.98 5.68
N SER A 156 -21.45 17.29 5.62
CA SER A 156 -20.83 18.21 6.59
C SER A 156 -21.36 19.64 6.50
N ALA A 157 -21.64 20.14 5.29
CA ALA A 157 -22.20 21.48 5.12
C ALA A 157 -23.63 21.61 5.68
N LEU A 158 -24.41 20.52 5.67
CA LEU A 158 -25.75 20.48 6.25
C LEU A 158 -25.72 20.41 7.79
N GLU A 159 -24.73 19.72 8.38
CA GLU A 159 -24.57 19.64 9.84
C GLU A 159 -24.15 20.97 10.49
N GLU A 160 -23.32 21.78 9.81
CA GLU A 160 -22.94 23.12 10.31
C GLU A 160 -24.07 24.16 10.20
N SER A 161 -25.03 23.97 9.29
CA SER A 161 -26.18 24.87 9.12
C SER A 161 -27.35 24.61 10.08
N ALA A 162 -27.27 23.54 10.88
CA ALA A 162 -28.30 23.13 11.83
C ALA A 162 -28.05 23.60 13.28
N HIS A 163 -27.04 24.46 13.50
CA HIS A 163 -26.70 25.05 14.80
C HIS A 163 -26.83 26.57 14.82
#